data_AF-A0A7J8Q723-F1
#
_entry.id   AF-A0A7J8Q723-F1
#
_cell.length_a   1.000
_cell.length_b   1.000
_cell.length_c   1.000
_cell.angle_alpha   90.00
_cell.angle_beta   90.00
_cell.angle_gamma   90.00
#
_symmetry.space_group_name_H-M   'P 1'
#
loop_
_entity.id
_entity.type
_entity.pdbx_description
1 polymer ?
#
loop_
_entity_poly.entity_id
_entity_poly.type
_entity_poly.pdbx_seq_one_letter_code
_entity_poly.pdbx_strand_id
1 'polypeptide(L)'
;NIEEWPQRGGANGSLRFEVELKHAANAGLVNALSLIQPIKDKYSDVTFADLFQLASATAIEEAGGPKIPMKYGRVDVSGPNECPEEGRLPGKYQCIRLCLCLETTNLIAFLCCLDAGPPSPADHLREVFYRMGLNDKEIVALSGAHTLGRSRPERSGWGKPETKYTKDGPGTPGGQSWTVQWLKFDNSYFKDIKAKRDEDLLVLPTDA
;
A
#
# COMPACT_ATOMS: atom_id res chain seq x y z
N ASN A 1 23.38 -7.06 -7.88
CA ASN A 1 23.82 -6.33 -6.68
C ASN A 1 22.83 -6.62 -5.57
N ILE A 2 23.24 -7.38 -4.56
CA ILE A 2 22.49 -7.50 -3.31
C ILE A 2 23.17 -6.55 -2.33
N GLU A 3 22.46 -5.52 -1.89
CA GLU A 3 22.94 -4.67 -0.80
C GLU A 3 22.78 -5.40 0.54
N GLU A 4 23.61 -5.05 1.52
CA GLU A 4 23.50 -5.59 2.87
C GLU A 4 22.24 -5.10 3.60
N TRP A 5 21.95 -5.69 4.76
CA TRP A 5 20.95 -5.12 5.67
C TRP A 5 21.57 -3.98 6.49
N PRO A 6 20.87 -2.85 6.69
CA PRO A 6 19.51 -2.54 6.25
C PRO A 6 19.41 -1.91 4.85
N GLN A 7 20.52 -1.66 4.16
CA GLN A 7 20.59 -0.89 2.91
C GLN A 7 19.65 -1.44 1.83
N ARG A 8 19.50 -2.75 1.67
CA ARG A 8 18.51 -3.35 0.72
C ARG A 8 17.04 -2.96 0.97
N GLY A 9 16.71 -2.31 2.08
CA GLY A 9 15.37 -1.90 2.46
C GLY A 9 14.45 -3.07 2.82
N GLY A 10 13.16 -2.93 2.53
CA GLY A 10 12.15 -3.96 2.78
C GLY A 10 11.31 -3.71 4.04
N ALA A 11 10.97 -4.77 4.77
CA ALA A 11 10.19 -4.73 6.01
C ALA A 11 11.12 -4.72 7.24
N ASN A 12 11.75 -3.57 7.48
CA ASN A 12 12.75 -3.32 8.54
C ASN A 12 12.33 -2.18 9.49
N GLY A 13 11.07 -1.73 9.43
CA GLY A 13 10.52 -0.69 10.31
C GLY A 13 11.01 0.74 10.03
N SER A 14 11.78 1.00 8.97
CA SER A 14 12.30 2.35 8.65
C SER A 14 11.20 3.36 8.35
N LEU A 15 10.07 2.89 7.78
CA LEU A 15 8.87 3.66 7.44
C LEU A 15 8.25 4.44 8.62
N ARG A 16 8.65 4.16 9.86
CA ARG A 16 8.21 4.94 11.04
C ARG A 16 8.89 6.32 11.14
N PHE A 17 10.01 6.53 10.45
CA PHE A 17 10.80 7.76 10.54
C PHE A 17 10.28 8.83 9.58
N GLU A 18 10.32 10.07 10.04
CA GLU A 18 9.80 11.25 9.30
C GLU A 18 10.43 11.42 7.91
N VAL A 19 11.71 11.04 7.75
CA VAL A 19 12.41 11.08 6.44
C VAL A 19 11.72 10.21 5.39
N GLU A 20 11.38 8.95 5.73
CA GLU A 20 10.71 8.04 4.79
C GLU A 20 9.22 8.38 4.68
N LEU A 21 8.55 8.82 5.76
CA LEU A 21 7.17 9.29 5.72
C LEU A 21 6.95 10.52 4.82
N LYS A 22 7.99 11.35 4.61
CA LYS A 22 7.95 12.52 3.74
C LYS A 22 8.15 12.22 2.26
N HIS A 23 8.56 11.00 1.89
CA HIS A 23 8.58 10.59 0.49
C HIS A 23 7.17 10.71 -0.10
N ALA A 24 7.03 11.19 -1.33
CA ALA A 24 5.71 11.44 -1.94
C ALA A 24 4.86 10.15 -1.97
N ALA A 25 5.53 9.02 -2.22
CA ALA A 25 5.03 7.64 -2.08
C ALA A 25 4.20 7.37 -0.82
N ASN A 26 4.54 8.05 0.28
CA ASN A 26 4.04 7.80 1.63
C ASN A 26 3.12 8.92 2.13
N ALA A 27 2.54 9.72 1.23
CA ALA A 27 1.57 10.76 1.56
C ALA A 27 0.38 10.19 2.38
N GLY A 28 0.25 10.65 3.62
CA GLY A 28 -0.81 10.25 4.56
C GLY A 28 -0.49 9.06 5.48
N LEU A 29 0.67 8.39 5.34
CA LEU A 29 1.01 7.23 6.17
C LEU A 29 1.23 7.56 7.65
N VAL A 30 1.53 8.82 7.96
CA VAL A 30 1.64 9.33 9.33
C VAL A 30 0.37 9.05 10.15
N ASN A 31 -0.83 9.14 9.55
CA ASN A 31 -2.09 8.84 10.21
C ASN A 31 -2.16 7.37 10.66
N ALA A 32 -1.67 6.47 9.80
CA ALA A 32 -1.67 5.04 10.06
C ALA A 32 -0.64 4.66 11.14
N LEU A 33 0.53 5.32 11.14
CA LEU A 33 1.49 5.21 12.24
C LEU A 33 0.87 5.67 13.58
N SER A 34 0.14 6.79 13.59
CA SER A 34 -0.57 7.27 14.79
C SER A 34 -1.63 6.30 15.31
N LEU A 35 -2.31 5.54 14.44
CA LEU A 35 -3.26 4.49 14.85
C LEU A 35 -2.56 3.26 15.46
N ILE A 36 -1.35 2.92 15.00
CA ILE A 36 -0.56 1.80 15.54
C ILE A 36 0.21 2.18 16.81
N GLN A 37 0.57 3.45 17.00
CA GLN A 37 1.42 3.88 18.13
C GLN A 37 0.91 3.41 19.51
N PRO A 38 -0.39 3.51 19.87
CA PRO A 38 -0.89 3.00 21.16
C PRO A 38 -0.72 1.49 21.35
N ILE A 39 -0.72 0.70 20.26
CA ILE A 39 -0.44 -0.74 20.29
C ILE A 39 1.06 -0.97 20.48
N LYS A 40 1.91 -0.21 19.77
CA LYS A 40 3.37 -0.26 19.92
C LYS A 40 3.83 0.09 21.35
N ASP A 41 3.20 1.10 21.96
CA ASP A 41 3.50 1.56 23.32
C ASP A 41 3.12 0.51 24.36
N LYS A 42 2.01 -0.20 24.15
CA LYS A 42 1.56 -1.31 25.00
C LYS A 42 2.44 -2.56 24.89
N TYR A 43 3.07 -2.77 23.73
CA TYR A 43 3.90 -3.94 23.43
C TYR A 43 5.30 -3.50 22.96
N SER A 44 6.12 -3.03 23.92
CA SER A 44 7.49 -2.55 23.71
C SER A 44 8.34 -3.49 22.86
N ASP A 45 8.21 -4.79 23.12
CA ASP A 45 9.10 -5.84 22.59
C ASP A 45 8.74 -6.25 21.15
N VAL A 46 7.56 -5.85 20.66
CA VAL A 46 7.17 -6.04 19.26
C VAL A 46 7.77 -4.91 18.42
N THR A 47 8.59 -5.27 17.43
CA THR A 47 9.21 -4.31 16.50
C THR A 47 8.16 -3.64 15.60
N PHE A 48 8.40 -2.40 15.16
CA PHE A 48 7.56 -1.76 14.14
C PHE A 48 7.55 -2.57 12.84
N ALA A 49 8.70 -3.16 12.48
CA ALA A 49 8.86 -4.04 11.33
C ALA A 49 7.87 -5.23 11.33
N ASP A 50 7.66 -5.89 12.47
CA ASP A 50 6.64 -6.94 12.58
C ASP A 50 5.23 -6.37 12.77
N LEU A 51 5.07 -5.29 13.54
CA LEU A 51 3.76 -4.71 13.85
C LEU A 51 3.03 -4.20 12.60
N PHE A 52 3.76 -3.58 11.66
CA PHE A 52 3.21 -3.17 10.36
C PHE A 52 2.75 -4.38 9.52
N GLN A 53 3.48 -5.49 9.59
CA GLN A 53 3.21 -6.70 8.80
C GLN A 53 2.10 -7.55 9.43
N LEU A 54 2.01 -7.56 10.77
CA LEU A 54 0.90 -8.12 11.54
C LEU A 54 -0.39 -7.36 11.21
N ALA A 55 -0.39 -6.03 11.33
CA ALA A 55 -1.54 -5.20 10.98
C ALA A 55 -2.00 -5.42 9.53
N SER A 56 -1.06 -5.63 8.59
CA SER A 56 -1.38 -5.97 7.20
C SER A 56 -2.02 -7.34 7.03
N ALA A 57 -1.48 -8.40 7.64
CA ALA A 57 -2.07 -9.72 7.51
C ALA A 57 -3.45 -9.81 8.18
N THR A 58 -3.60 -9.20 9.35
CA THR A 58 -4.90 -9.07 10.02
C THR A 58 -5.88 -8.23 9.20
N ALA A 59 -5.42 -7.22 8.43
CA ALA A 59 -6.28 -6.44 7.53
C ALA A 59 -7.02 -7.31 6.52
N ILE A 60 -6.26 -8.24 5.92
CA ILE A 60 -6.76 -9.15 4.91
C ILE A 60 -7.69 -10.20 5.54
N GLU A 61 -7.32 -10.77 6.69
CA GLU A 61 -8.14 -11.78 7.39
C GLU A 61 -9.49 -11.20 7.87
N GLU A 62 -9.49 -10.03 8.51
CA GLU A 62 -10.71 -9.34 8.99
C GLU A 62 -11.60 -8.83 7.84
N ALA A 63 -11.03 -8.48 6.69
CA ALA A 63 -11.79 -8.12 5.48
C ALA A 63 -12.42 -9.32 4.75
N GLY A 64 -12.31 -10.54 5.31
CA GLY A 64 -12.82 -11.78 4.72
C GLY A 64 -11.89 -12.45 3.70
N GLY A 65 -10.62 -12.02 3.65
CA GLY A 65 -9.59 -12.57 2.79
C GLY A 65 -8.95 -13.86 3.33
N PRO A 66 -7.98 -14.43 2.59
CA PRO A 66 -7.33 -15.67 2.98
C PRO A 66 -6.39 -15.46 4.16
N LYS A 67 -6.30 -16.46 5.05
CA LYS A 67 -5.29 -16.50 6.11
C LYS A 67 -3.89 -16.55 5.51
N ILE A 68 -3.09 -15.51 5.72
CA ILE A 68 -1.72 -15.42 5.21
C ILE A 68 -0.78 -16.24 6.11
N PRO A 69 0.10 -17.12 5.57
CA PRO A 69 1.06 -17.91 6.35
C PRO A 69 2.23 -17.03 6.83
N MET A 70 1.95 -16.17 7.81
CA MET A 70 2.89 -15.18 8.34
C MET A 70 3.95 -15.80 9.25
N LYS A 71 5.13 -15.17 9.24
CA LYS A 71 6.20 -15.34 10.22
C LYS A 71 6.65 -13.97 10.74
N TYR A 72 7.15 -13.96 11.96
CA TYR A 72 7.62 -12.77 12.70
C TYR A 72 9.07 -12.99 13.18
N GLY A 73 9.63 -12.03 13.90
CA GLY A 73 11.07 -11.93 14.22
C GLY A 73 11.83 -10.95 13.33
N ARG A 74 11.16 -9.94 12.76
CA ARG A 74 11.82 -8.85 12.01
C ARG A 74 12.48 -7.88 12.98
N VAL A 75 13.69 -7.44 12.61
CA VAL A 75 14.46 -6.45 13.36
C VAL A 75 14.15 -5.05 12.82
N ASP A 76 13.91 -4.10 13.73
CA ASP A 76 13.83 -2.68 13.39
C ASP A 76 15.22 -2.11 13.07
N VAL A 77 15.32 -1.24 12.07
CA VAL A 77 16.46 -0.33 11.93
C VAL A 77 16.62 0.54 13.17
N SER A 78 17.86 0.89 13.50
CA SER A 78 18.22 1.67 14.68
C SER A 78 17.89 3.16 14.55
N GLY A 79 18.00 3.75 13.34
CA GLY A 79 17.90 5.20 13.16
C GLY A 79 17.41 5.65 11.77
N PRO A 80 17.05 6.94 11.62
CA PRO A 80 16.55 7.50 10.36
C PRO A 80 17.59 7.52 9.25
N ASN A 81 18.89 7.50 9.60
CA ASN A 81 20.02 7.35 8.67
C ASN A 81 20.07 5.97 7.98
N GLU A 82 19.26 5.01 8.41
CA GLU A 82 19.12 3.68 7.80
C GLU A 82 17.86 3.56 6.93
N CYS A 83 17.14 4.66 6.71
CA CYS A 83 16.05 4.70 5.74
C CYS A 83 16.62 4.63 4.31
N PRO A 84 15.96 3.92 3.38
CA PRO A 84 16.33 3.96 1.97
C PRO A 84 16.09 5.37 1.41
N GLU A 85 16.94 5.81 0.49
CA GLU A 85 16.71 7.03 -0.28
C GLU A 85 15.40 6.95 -1.09
N GLU A 86 14.71 8.09 -1.21
CA GLU A 86 13.60 8.24 -2.15
C GLU A 86 14.07 7.96 -3.59
N GLY A 87 13.23 7.33 -4.42
CA GLY A 87 13.59 7.09 -5.82
C GLY A 87 14.52 5.89 -6.05
N ARG A 88 14.69 4.97 -5.09
CA ARG A 88 15.25 3.62 -5.34
C ARG A 88 14.37 2.70 -6.20
N LEU A 89 13.36 3.28 -6.84
CA LEU A 89 12.63 2.75 -7.99
C LEU A 89 13.02 3.58 -9.22
N PRO A 90 13.52 2.98 -10.31
CA PRO A 90 13.97 3.72 -11.48
C PRO A 90 12.81 4.44 -12.20
N GLY A 91 13.13 5.60 -12.75
CA GLY A 91 12.20 6.47 -13.48
C GLY A 91 11.59 7.58 -12.62
N LYS A 92 11.08 8.63 -13.27
CA LYS A 92 10.29 9.71 -12.63
C LYS A 92 8.86 9.26 -12.26
N TYR A 93 8.63 7.97 -12.18
CA TYR A 93 7.32 7.35 -11.96
C TYR A 93 7.40 6.71 -10.59
N GLN A 94 6.87 7.42 -9.59
CA GLN A 94 7.05 7.03 -8.22
C GLN A 94 6.05 5.96 -7.79
N CYS A 95 6.62 5.01 -7.06
CA CYS A 95 5.94 4.11 -6.14
C CYS A 95 5.19 2.92 -6.78
N ILE A 96 5.81 1.75 -6.64
CA ILE A 96 5.09 0.49 -6.45
C ILE A 96 5.71 -0.26 -5.25
N ARG A 97 5.13 -0.06 -4.07
CA ARG A 97 5.27 -0.85 -2.83
C ARG A 97 3.84 -1.18 -2.41
N LEU A 98 3.48 -2.31 -1.80
CA LEU A 98 2.08 -2.82 -1.86
C LEU A 98 1.06 -2.36 -0.78
N CYS A 99 -0.18 -2.01 -1.18
CA CYS A 99 -1.26 -1.40 -0.38
C CYS A 99 -2.13 -2.36 0.42
N LEU A 100 -2.95 -1.76 1.30
CA LEU A 100 -4.31 -1.24 1.09
C LEU A 100 -4.55 -0.07 2.06
N CYS A 101 -4.80 1.14 1.53
CA CYS A 101 -5.09 2.30 2.37
C CYS A 101 -6.54 2.20 2.90
N LEU A 102 -6.68 1.53 4.03
CA LEU A 102 -7.94 1.36 4.77
C LEU A 102 -7.95 2.29 5.98
N GLU A 103 -8.36 3.54 5.76
CA GLU A 103 -8.43 4.58 6.80
C GLU A 103 -9.46 4.30 7.91
N THR A 104 -10.21 3.21 7.79
CA THR A 104 -11.55 3.07 8.40
C THR A 104 -11.65 1.85 9.32
N THR A 105 -10.57 1.07 9.46
CA THR A 105 -10.56 -0.20 10.20
C THR A 105 -9.31 -0.44 11.08
N ASN A 106 -8.45 0.56 11.34
CA ASN A 106 -7.19 0.43 12.11
C ASN A 106 -6.17 -0.57 11.51
N LEU A 107 -6.23 -0.82 10.21
CA LEU A 107 -5.55 -1.94 9.54
C LEU A 107 -4.76 -1.44 8.31
N ILE A 108 -3.49 -1.86 8.18
CA ILE A 108 -2.46 -1.18 7.36
C ILE A 108 -1.96 -2.05 6.20
N ALA A 109 -1.87 -1.50 4.98
CA ALA A 109 -0.81 -1.83 4.01
C ALA A 109 -0.62 -0.66 3.01
N PHE A 110 0.54 -0.48 2.33
CA PHE A 110 0.79 0.77 1.53
C PHE A 110 1.43 0.67 0.11
N LEU A 111 0.62 1.10 -0.89
CA LEU A 111 0.79 1.39 -2.35
C LEU A 111 -0.03 2.63 -2.67
N CYS A 112 0.64 3.73 -2.93
CA CYS A 112 0.17 4.67 -3.94
C CYS A 112 1.00 4.41 -5.18
N CYS A 113 0.47 4.67 -6.38
CA CYS A 113 1.29 5.17 -7.47
C CYS A 113 1.19 6.71 -7.40
N LEU A 114 2.27 7.45 -7.64
CA LEU A 114 2.21 8.89 -7.83
C LEU A 114 2.70 9.29 -9.22
N ASP A 115 2.21 10.47 -9.62
CA ASP A 115 2.37 11.11 -10.91
C ASP A 115 1.70 10.39 -12.09
N ALA A 116 1.55 11.16 -13.17
CA ALA A 116 0.99 10.70 -14.44
C ALA A 116 1.68 9.39 -14.87
N GLY A 117 0.89 8.34 -15.10
CA GLY A 117 1.39 6.98 -15.12
C GLY A 117 2.57 6.77 -16.10
N PRO A 118 3.48 5.82 -15.79
CA PRO A 118 4.64 5.51 -16.63
C PRO A 118 4.24 5.27 -18.10
N PRO A 119 5.09 5.65 -19.07
CA PRO A 119 4.78 5.54 -20.50
C PRO A 119 4.57 4.10 -20.96
N SER A 120 5.14 3.12 -20.22
CA SER A 120 4.77 1.71 -20.30
C SER A 120 4.50 1.18 -18.89
N PRO A 121 3.21 1.08 -18.46
CA PRO A 121 2.87 0.60 -17.12
C PRO A 121 3.29 -0.85 -16.85
N ALA A 122 3.12 -1.74 -17.83
CA ALA A 122 3.48 -3.15 -17.66
C ALA A 122 5.00 -3.34 -17.51
N ASP A 123 5.81 -2.57 -18.24
CA ASP A 123 7.28 -2.66 -18.13
C ASP A 123 7.76 -2.04 -16.82
N HIS A 124 7.17 -0.92 -16.39
CA HIS A 124 7.48 -0.31 -15.09
C HIS A 124 7.11 -1.21 -13.91
N LEU A 125 5.96 -1.90 -13.96
CA LEU A 125 5.58 -2.91 -12.97
C LEU A 125 6.67 -3.99 -12.87
N ARG A 126 7.11 -4.55 -14.00
CA ARG A 126 8.19 -5.56 -14.01
C ARG A 126 9.51 -5.01 -13.52
N GLU A 127 9.92 -3.84 -13.99
CA GLU A 127 11.18 -3.20 -13.58
C GLU A 127 11.23 -2.96 -12.06
N VAL A 128 10.11 -2.60 -11.43
CA VAL A 128 10.03 -2.45 -9.98
C VAL A 128 9.99 -3.79 -9.27
N PHE A 129 9.04 -4.67 -9.59
CA PHE A 129 8.82 -5.91 -8.84
C PHE A 129 9.91 -6.97 -9.06
N TYR A 130 10.53 -7.05 -10.25
CA TYR A 130 11.60 -8.00 -10.51
C TYR A 130 12.85 -7.68 -9.66
N ARG A 131 13.12 -6.40 -9.37
CA ARG A 131 14.19 -5.99 -8.42
C ARG A 131 13.86 -6.35 -6.97
N MET A 132 12.58 -6.52 -6.64
CA MET A 132 12.13 -7.08 -5.35
C MET A 132 12.15 -8.62 -5.33
N GLY A 133 12.50 -9.27 -6.44
CA GLY A 133 12.52 -10.73 -6.56
C GLY A 133 11.15 -11.37 -6.81
N LEU A 134 10.15 -10.57 -7.23
CA LEU A 134 8.78 -11.02 -7.48
C LEU A 134 8.55 -11.25 -8.99
N ASN A 135 7.76 -12.26 -9.34
CA ASN A 135 7.43 -12.62 -10.74
C ASN A 135 6.04 -12.13 -11.19
N ASP A 136 5.76 -12.16 -12.50
CA ASP A 136 4.49 -11.68 -13.09
C ASP A 136 3.22 -12.20 -12.40
N LYS A 137 3.20 -13.46 -11.93
CA LYS A 137 2.05 -14.02 -11.19
C LYS A 137 1.89 -13.36 -9.82
N GLU A 138 2.98 -13.10 -9.12
CA GLU A 138 2.97 -12.33 -7.87
C GLU A 138 2.57 -10.88 -8.12
N ILE A 139 3.07 -10.22 -9.17
CA ILE A 139 2.65 -8.86 -9.55
C ILE A 139 1.12 -8.78 -9.64
N VAL A 140 0.50 -9.64 -10.46
CA VAL A 140 -0.96 -9.63 -10.67
C VAL A 140 -1.73 -10.01 -9.41
N ALA A 141 -1.27 -11.01 -8.66
CA ALA A 141 -1.93 -11.42 -7.41
C ALA A 141 -1.87 -10.33 -6.34
N LEU A 142 -0.74 -9.63 -6.24
CA LEU A 142 -0.52 -8.53 -5.30
C LEU A 142 -1.28 -7.27 -5.73
N SER A 143 -1.39 -6.94 -7.03
CA SER A 143 -2.29 -5.87 -7.50
C SER A 143 -3.76 -6.14 -7.15
N GLY A 144 -4.15 -7.41 -7.03
CA GLY A 144 -5.47 -7.83 -6.51
C GLY A 144 -5.81 -7.27 -5.13
N ALA A 145 -4.80 -6.81 -4.37
CA ALA A 145 -4.97 -6.00 -3.18
C ALA A 145 -6.02 -4.90 -3.39
N HIS A 146 -5.95 -4.12 -4.48
CA HIS A 146 -6.80 -2.96 -4.79
C HIS A 146 -8.33 -3.21 -4.70
N THR A 147 -8.78 -4.45 -4.49
CA THR A 147 -10.15 -4.72 -4.03
C THR A 147 -10.56 -4.00 -2.74
N LEU A 148 -9.60 -3.60 -1.88
CA LEU A 148 -9.86 -2.78 -0.69
C LEU A 148 -9.42 -1.31 -0.86
N GLY A 149 -10.02 -0.44 -0.07
CA GLY A 149 -9.64 0.97 0.01
C GLY A 149 -9.96 1.79 -1.24
N ARG A 150 -9.32 2.95 -1.32
CA ARG A 150 -9.64 4.03 -2.27
C ARG A 150 -8.47 4.99 -2.42
N SER A 151 -8.34 5.58 -3.61
CA SER A 151 -7.40 6.67 -3.87
C SER A 151 -8.02 8.01 -3.49
N ARG A 152 -7.16 9.00 -3.22
CA ARG A 152 -7.52 10.36 -2.81
C ARG A 152 -6.65 11.35 -3.60
N PRO A 153 -7.23 12.29 -4.36
CA PRO A 153 -6.45 13.26 -5.14
C PRO A 153 -5.56 14.14 -4.25
N GLU A 154 -5.98 14.44 -3.03
CA GLU A 154 -5.20 15.17 -2.02
C GLU A 154 -4.01 14.39 -1.42
N ARG A 155 -3.79 13.13 -1.83
CA ARG A 155 -2.64 12.31 -1.44
C ARG A 155 -1.81 11.82 -2.61
N SER A 156 -2.41 11.08 -3.54
CA SER A 156 -1.72 10.44 -4.66
C SER A 156 -1.82 11.24 -5.96
N GLY A 157 -2.67 12.27 -6.01
CA GLY A 157 -3.09 12.93 -7.26
C GLY A 157 -4.14 12.14 -8.06
N TRP A 158 -4.53 10.95 -7.63
CA TRP A 158 -5.40 10.05 -8.40
C TRP A 158 -6.81 9.90 -7.80
N GLY A 159 -7.80 9.82 -8.71
CA GLY A 159 -9.21 9.54 -8.39
C GLY A 159 -10.06 10.80 -8.14
N LYS A 160 -11.38 10.62 -8.13
CA LYS A 160 -12.36 11.66 -7.78
C LYS A 160 -12.26 12.03 -6.28
N PRO A 161 -12.57 13.29 -5.89
CA PRO A 161 -12.65 13.69 -4.48
C PRO A 161 -13.69 12.92 -3.67
N GLU A 162 -14.74 12.41 -4.31
CA GLU A 162 -15.78 11.55 -3.73
C GLU A 162 -16.55 10.80 -4.82
N THR A 163 -17.29 9.76 -4.44
CA THR A 163 -18.24 9.03 -5.31
C THR A 163 -19.47 8.57 -4.53
N LYS A 164 -20.45 8.02 -5.25
CA LYS A 164 -21.62 7.35 -4.65
C LYS A 164 -21.28 6.22 -3.65
N TYR A 165 -20.06 5.66 -3.71
CA TYR A 165 -19.59 4.57 -2.83
C TYR A 165 -18.79 5.04 -1.61
N THR A 166 -18.34 6.30 -1.61
CA THR A 166 -17.35 6.80 -0.62
C THR A 166 -17.82 8.04 0.13
N LYS A 167 -18.90 8.71 -0.33
CA LYS A 167 -19.48 9.91 0.31
C LYS A 167 -20.13 9.65 1.67
N ASP A 168 -20.76 8.48 1.86
CA ASP A 168 -21.42 8.08 3.12
C ASP A 168 -20.76 6.85 3.76
N GLY A 169 -19.52 6.53 3.37
CA GLY A 169 -18.79 5.35 3.85
C GLY A 169 -18.34 5.48 5.32
N PRO A 170 -18.10 4.37 6.03
CA PRO A 170 -17.57 4.40 7.39
C PRO A 170 -16.16 5.01 7.42
N GLY A 171 -15.77 5.58 8.56
CA GLY A 171 -14.54 6.36 8.70
C GLY A 171 -14.60 7.68 7.93
N THR A 172 -13.45 8.21 7.49
CA THR A 172 -13.38 9.50 6.78
C THR A 172 -14.02 9.41 5.38
N PRO A 173 -15.02 10.22 5.01
CA PRO A 173 -15.61 10.20 3.66
C PRO A 173 -14.66 10.64 2.52
N GLY A 174 -15.09 10.44 1.28
CA GLY A 174 -14.39 10.91 0.06
C GLY A 174 -13.41 9.90 -0.55
N GLY A 175 -12.69 10.30 -1.60
CA GLY A 175 -11.86 9.44 -2.46
C GLY A 175 -12.66 8.57 -3.43
N GLN A 176 -11.95 7.79 -4.25
CA GLN A 176 -12.51 6.89 -5.26
C GLN A 176 -11.96 5.46 -5.10
N SER A 177 -12.85 4.48 -4.94
CA SER A 177 -12.50 3.06 -4.81
C SER A 177 -12.40 2.35 -6.15
N TRP A 178 -11.67 1.24 -6.21
CA TRP A 178 -11.66 0.33 -7.37
C TRP A 178 -12.87 -0.60 -7.41
N THR A 179 -13.50 -0.86 -6.25
CA THR A 179 -14.65 -1.75 -6.11
C THR A 179 -15.80 -1.06 -5.36
N VAL A 180 -17.01 -1.61 -5.53
CA VAL A 180 -18.21 -1.16 -4.80
C VAL A 180 -18.07 -1.43 -3.29
N GLN A 181 -17.58 -2.61 -2.93
CA GLN A 181 -17.43 -3.06 -1.54
C GLN A 181 -15.96 -2.96 -1.12
N TRP A 182 -15.42 -1.74 -1.09
CA TRP A 182 -14.01 -1.44 -0.81
C TRP A 182 -13.52 -1.77 0.62
N LEU A 183 -14.35 -2.44 1.42
CA LEU A 183 -14.01 -2.99 2.74
C LEU A 183 -14.02 -4.53 2.78
N LYS A 184 -14.28 -5.18 1.65
CA LYS A 184 -14.39 -6.63 1.52
C LYS A 184 -13.32 -7.16 0.57
N PHE A 185 -12.54 -8.13 1.05
CA PHE A 185 -11.49 -8.74 0.25
C PHE A 185 -12.08 -9.86 -0.60
N ASP A 186 -12.27 -9.62 -1.89
CA ASP A 186 -12.62 -10.65 -2.86
C ASP A 186 -12.02 -10.37 -4.25
N ASN A 187 -12.49 -11.05 -5.29
CA ASN A 187 -11.96 -10.90 -6.65
C ASN A 187 -12.71 -9.87 -7.51
N SER A 188 -13.48 -8.95 -6.91
CA SER A 188 -14.26 -7.95 -7.65
C SER A 188 -13.36 -6.97 -8.42
N TYR A 189 -12.21 -6.58 -7.86
CA TYR A 189 -11.18 -5.79 -8.56
C TYR A 189 -10.94 -6.28 -10.00
N PHE A 190 -10.64 -7.57 -10.19
CA PHE A 190 -10.37 -8.16 -11.51
C PHE A 190 -11.58 -8.18 -12.47
N LYS A 191 -12.81 -8.13 -11.93
CA LYS A 191 -14.04 -8.04 -12.73
C LYS A 191 -14.28 -6.58 -13.13
N ASP A 192 -14.12 -5.66 -12.19
CA ASP A 192 -14.47 -4.25 -12.32
C ASP A 192 -13.48 -3.54 -13.26
N ILE A 193 -12.17 -3.71 -13.06
CA ILE A 193 -11.13 -3.15 -13.96
C ILE A 193 -11.22 -3.70 -15.39
N LYS A 194 -11.69 -4.94 -15.56
CA LYS A 194 -11.86 -5.55 -16.89
C LYS A 194 -13.15 -5.10 -17.57
N ALA A 195 -14.20 -4.87 -16.79
CA ALA A 195 -15.50 -4.47 -17.30
C ALA A 195 -15.54 -2.98 -17.66
N LYS A 196 -14.89 -2.11 -16.88
CA LYS A 196 -14.85 -0.63 -17.03
C LYS A 196 -16.25 -0.03 -17.27
N ARG A 197 -17.26 -0.53 -16.55
CA ARG A 197 -18.69 -0.19 -16.72
C ARG A 197 -19.22 0.92 -15.82
N ASP A 198 -18.51 1.22 -14.74
CA ASP A 198 -18.91 2.26 -13.78
C ASP A 198 -17.81 3.30 -13.66
N GLU A 199 -18.12 4.53 -14.07
CA GLU A 199 -17.20 5.67 -14.04
C GLU A 199 -16.82 6.12 -12.63
N ASP A 200 -17.53 5.65 -11.60
CA ASP A 200 -17.17 5.87 -10.20
C ASP A 200 -16.17 4.86 -9.65
N LEU A 201 -15.84 3.79 -10.40
CA LEU A 201 -14.76 2.87 -10.03
C LEU A 201 -13.44 3.31 -10.67
N LEU A 202 -12.38 3.32 -9.86
CA LEU A 202 -11.04 3.71 -10.29
C LEU A 202 -10.37 2.61 -11.11
N VAL A 203 -9.66 3.01 -12.17
CA VAL A 203 -8.72 2.18 -12.91
C VAL A 203 -7.49 3.03 -13.21
N LEU A 204 -6.35 2.74 -12.58
CA LEU A 204 -5.08 3.39 -12.88
C LEU A 204 -4.47 2.81 -14.16
N PRO A 205 -3.52 3.50 -14.82
CA PRO A 205 -2.77 2.92 -15.95
C PRO A 205 -2.04 1.61 -15.61
N THR A 206 -1.71 1.37 -14.34
CA THR A 206 -1.11 0.13 -13.83
C THR A 206 -2.13 -1.00 -13.54
N ASP A 207 -3.43 -0.70 -13.54
CA ASP A 207 -4.52 -1.69 -13.39
C ASP A 207 -5.14 -2.09 -14.75
N ALA A 208 -4.76 -1.39 -15.84
CA ALA A 208 -5.58 -1.21 -17.06
C ALA A 208 -5.45 -2.27 -18.15
#